data_AF-A0A963NUL2-F1
#
_entry.id   AF-A0A963NUL2-F1
#
_cell.length_a   1.000
_cell.length_b   1.000
_cell.length_c   1.000
_cell.angle_alpha   90.00
_cell.angle_beta   90.00
_cell.angle_gamma   90.00
#
_symmetry.space_group_name_H-M   'P 1'
#
loop_
_entity.id
_entity.type
_entity.pdbx_description
1 polymer ?
#
loop_
_entity_poly.entity_id
_entity_poly.type
_entity_poly.pdbx_seq_one_letter_code
_entity_poly.pdbx_strand_id
1 'polypeptide(L)'
;ALVMAYLGVYGFNLAGLPSYTRMFGHVFSPAVTLVFAIKTLLSSLAVALIPMTAGMYDAGEGTQQDTELGGLARMFAVLLLIEVASLVGNYY
;
A
#
# COMPACT_ATOMS: atom_id res chain seq x y z
N ALA A 1 1.14 -14.23 4.30
CA ALA A 1 1.13 -14.11 5.78
C ALA A 1 -0.07 -14.82 6.42
N LEU A 2 -1.33 -14.51 6.04
CA LEU A 2 -2.54 -15.15 6.63
C LEU A 2 -2.46 -16.68 6.67
N VAL A 3 -2.17 -17.30 5.53
CA VAL A 3 -2.10 -18.77 5.42
C VAL A 3 -1.03 -19.35 6.36
N MET A 4 0.12 -18.69 6.49
CA MET A 4 1.17 -19.09 7.43
C MET A 4 0.76 -18.93 8.90
N ALA A 5 0.02 -17.88 9.24
CA ALA A 5 -0.50 -17.69 10.59
C ALA A 5 -1.56 -18.76 10.93
N TYR A 6 -2.41 -19.14 9.98
CA TYR A 6 -3.35 -20.24 10.16
C TYR A 6 -2.62 -21.57 10.39
N LEU A 7 -1.67 -21.89 9.50
CA LEU A 7 -0.87 -23.12 9.59
C LEU A 7 -0.05 -23.16 10.89
N GLY A 8 0.45 -22.03 11.37
CA GLY A 8 1.20 -21.96 12.63
C GLY A 8 0.35 -22.20 13.88
N VAL A 9 -0.93 -21.81 13.88
CA VAL A 9 -1.83 -21.97 15.04
C VAL A 9 -2.63 -23.28 14.99
N TYR A 10 -3.14 -23.64 13.81
CA TYR A 10 -4.08 -24.77 13.63
C TYR A 10 -3.46 -25.94 12.84
N GLY A 11 -2.27 -25.79 12.27
CA GLY A 11 -1.70 -26.79 11.37
C GLY A 11 -2.55 -26.98 10.10
N PHE A 12 -2.57 -28.19 9.56
CA PHE A 12 -3.43 -28.55 8.41
C PHE A 12 -4.90 -28.82 8.80
N ASN A 13 -5.29 -28.57 10.05
CA ASN A 13 -6.66 -28.81 10.50
C ASN A 13 -7.60 -27.72 9.98
N LEU A 14 -8.65 -28.08 9.25
CA LEU A 14 -9.63 -27.15 8.66
C LEU A 14 -10.75 -26.73 9.63
N ALA A 15 -10.92 -27.41 10.75
CA ALA A 15 -11.96 -27.08 11.76
C ALA A 15 -11.68 -25.76 12.48
N GLY A 16 -10.45 -25.25 12.41
CA GLY A 16 -10.06 -23.94 12.94
C GLY A 16 -10.50 -22.75 12.08
N LEU A 17 -10.94 -22.98 10.83
CA LEU A 17 -11.30 -21.91 9.90
C LEU A 17 -12.38 -20.96 10.44
N PRO A 18 -13.51 -21.43 11.01
CA PRO A 18 -14.55 -20.54 11.54
C PRO A 18 -14.05 -19.67 12.70
N SER A 19 -13.25 -20.23 13.60
CA SER A 19 -12.69 -19.52 14.75
C SER A 19 -11.62 -18.53 14.31
N TYR A 20 -10.76 -18.92 13.36
CA TYR A 20 -9.73 -18.07 12.79
C TYR A 20 -10.32 -16.87 12.06
N THR A 21 -11.27 -17.07 11.14
CA THR A 21 -11.88 -15.97 10.38
C THR A 21 -12.64 -14.99 11.27
N ARG A 22 -13.31 -15.49 12.32
CA ARG A 22 -13.99 -14.63 13.30
C ARG A 22 -13.02 -13.78 14.10
N MET A 23 -11.95 -14.37 14.62
CA MET A 23 -10.91 -13.64 15.35
C MET A 23 -10.19 -12.64 14.43
N PHE A 24 -9.88 -13.06 13.20
CA PHE A 24 -9.26 -12.19 12.20
C PHE A 24 -10.15 -11.00 11.85
N GLY A 25 -11.47 -11.22 11.70
CA GLY A 25 -12.43 -10.15 11.42
C GLY A 25 -12.66 -9.19 12.60
N HIS A 26 -12.41 -9.63 13.84
CA HIS A 26 -12.38 -8.73 15.00
C HIS A 26 -11.12 -7.86 15.04
N VAL A 27 -9.96 -8.42 14.65
CA VAL A 27 -8.68 -7.68 14.62
C VAL A 27 -8.60 -6.74 13.41
N PHE A 28 -9.07 -7.19 12.26
CA PHE A 28 -9.20 -6.39 11.03
C PHE A 28 -10.68 -6.05 10.82
N SER A 29 -11.12 -4.96 11.46
CA SER A 29 -12.48 -4.48 11.21
C SER A 29 -12.68 -4.16 9.71
N PRO A 30 -13.92 -4.27 9.18
CA PRO A 30 -14.20 -3.95 7.79
C PRO A 30 -13.74 -2.54 7.38
N ALA A 31 -13.84 -1.58 8.30
CA ALA A 31 -13.38 -0.22 8.10
C ALA A 31 -11.85 -0.13 7.90
N VAL A 32 -11.06 -0.81 8.75
CA VAL A 32 -9.59 -0.81 8.64
C VAL A 32 -9.14 -1.47 7.33
N THR A 33 -9.80 -2.56 6.94
CA THR A 33 -9.51 -3.27 5.69
C THR A 33 -9.81 -2.40 4.46
N LEU A 34 -10.94 -1.68 4.47
CA LEU A 34 -11.34 -0.80 3.37
C LEU A 34 -10.37 0.38 3.22
N VAL A 35 -9.99 1.03 4.32
CA VAL A 35 -9.01 2.13 4.32
C VAL A 35 -7.66 1.64 3.80
N PHE A 36 -7.20 0.48 4.26
CA PHE A 36 -5.96 -0.14 3.76
C PHE A 36 -6.00 -0.41 2.25
N ALA A 37 -7.12 -0.93 1.74
CA ALA A 37 -7.29 -1.19 0.31
C ALA A 37 -7.25 0.09 -0.53
N ILE A 38 -7.98 1.14 -0.12
CA ILE A 38 -7.96 2.45 -0.79
C ILE A 38 -6.55 3.04 -0.78
N LYS A 39 -5.87 3.00 0.36
CA LYS A 39 -4.49 3.49 0.50
C LYS A 39 -3.55 2.78 -0.49
N THR A 40 -3.64 1.46 -0.55
CA THR A 40 -2.85 0.64 -1.48
C THR A 40 -3.12 0.99 -2.94
N LEU A 41 -4.39 1.20 -3.31
CA LEU A 41 -4.77 1.58 -4.67
C LEU A 41 -4.23 2.97 -5.05
N LEU A 42 -4.36 3.96 -4.16
CA LEU A 42 -3.85 5.31 -4.40
C LEU A 42 -2.32 5.32 -4.52
N SER A 43 -1.62 4.59 -3.66
CA SER A 43 -0.15 4.46 -3.71
C SER A 43 0.32 3.77 -4.99
N SER A 44 -0.36 2.71 -5.44
CA SER A 44 -0.07 2.04 -6.71
C SER A 44 -0.28 2.99 -7.90
N LEU A 45 -1.35 3.77 -7.89
CA LEU A 45 -1.64 4.75 -8.94
C LEU A 45 -0.57 5.86 -8.99
N ALA A 46 -0.13 6.37 -7.84
CA ALA A 46 0.96 7.33 -7.76
C ALA A 46 2.27 6.76 -8.36
N VAL A 47 2.65 5.55 -7.96
CA VAL A 47 3.86 4.88 -8.47
C VAL A 47 3.78 4.62 -9.98
N ALA A 48 2.58 4.38 -10.54
CA ALA A 48 2.41 4.21 -11.98
C ALA A 48 2.42 5.55 -12.75
N LEU A 49 1.77 6.59 -12.22
CA LEU A 49 1.59 7.87 -12.93
C LEU A 49 2.81 8.79 -12.87
N ILE A 50 3.54 8.80 -11.76
CA ILE A 50 4.72 9.68 -11.60
C ILE A 50 5.81 9.39 -12.66
N PRO A 51 6.27 8.15 -12.86
CA PRO A 51 7.27 7.86 -13.89
C PRO A 51 6.68 7.94 -15.31
N MET A 52 5.39 7.61 -15.50
CA MET A 52 4.73 7.78 -16.80
C MET A 52 4.73 9.25 -17.25
N THR A 53 4.37 10.17 -16.36
CA THR A 53 4.39 11.61 -16.65
C THR A 53 5.81 12.17 -16.75
N ALA A 54 6.75 11.69 -15.94
CA ALA A 54 8.16 12.06 -16.04
C ALA A 54 8.77 11.65 -17.39
N GLY A 55 8.51 10.43 -17.86
CA GLY A 55 9.01 9.95 -19.16
C GLY A 55 8.41 10.68 -20.36
N MET A 56 7.23 11.30 -20.20
CA MET A 56 6.63 12.14 -21.25
C MET A 56 7.21 13.57 -21.30
N TYR A 57 7.69 14.10 -20.17
CA TYR A 57 8.30 15.44 -20.08
C TYR A 57 9.83 15.42 -20.28
N ASP A 58 10.50 14.29 -20.03
CA ASP A 58 11.96 14.11 -20.20
C ASP A 58 12.40 13.94 -21.67
N ALA A 59 11.46 13.92 -22.62
CA ALA A 59 11.79 13.92 -24.05
C ALA A 59 12.43 15.25 -24.55
N GLY A 60 12.65 16.23 -23.66
CA GLY A 60 13.04 17.60 -24.01
C GLY A 60 14.45 18.04 -23.63
N GLU A 61 14.97 17.77 -22.42
CA GLU A 61 16.16 18.48 -21.92
C GLU A 61 17.06 17.59 -21.07
N GLY A 62 18.28 17.34 -21.56
CA GLY A 62 19.27 16.51 -20.90
C GLY A 62 19.80 17.12 -19.61
N THR A 63 19.54 16.46 -18.48
CA THR A 63 20.39 16.48 -17.28
C THR A 63 20.15 15.17 -16.52
N GLN A 64 20.93 14.14 -16.86
CA GLN A 64 20.68 12.74 -16.46
C GLN A 64 21.00 12.40 -14.99
N GLN A 65 21.74 13.23 -14.24
CA GLN A 65 22.21 12.85 -12.89
C GLN A 65 21.39 13.45 -11.73
N ASP A 66 20.86 14.67 -11.86
CA ASP A 66 19.97 15.27 -10.84
C ASP A 66 18.51 14.77 -10.95
N THR A 67 18.14 14.22 -12.11
CA THR A 67 16.77 13.77 -12.42
C THR A 67 16.42 12.44 -11.75
N GLU A 68 17.39 11.55 -11.50
CA GLU A 68 17.14 10.24 -10.87
C GLU A 68 16.76 10.39 -9.39
N LEU A 69 17.54 11.16 -8.63
CA LEU A 69 17.26 11.49 -7.22
C LEU A 69 15.97 12.30 -7.09
N GLY A 70 15.72 13.24 -8.02
CA GLY A 70 14.47 14.01 -8.07
C GLY A 70 13.24 13.15 -8.34
N GLY A 71 13.34 12.17 -9.25
CA GLY A 71 12.27 11.22 -9.55
C GLY A 71 11.92 10.33 -8.37
N LEU A 72 12.94 9.77 -7.70
CA LEU A 72 12.77 8.95 -6.50
C LEU A 72 12.20 9.76 -5.32
N ALA A 73 12.70 10.98 -5.10
CA ALA A 73 12.20 11.87 -4.05
C ALA A 73 10.73 12.25 -4.30
N ARG A 74 10.33 12.45 -5.55
CA ARG A 74 8.94 12.74 -5.92
C ARG A 74 8.03 11.54 -5.67
N MET A 75 8.46 10.32 -6.01
CA MET A 75 7.72 9.11 -5.67
C MET A 75 7.55 8.95 -4.16
N PHE A 76 8.64 9.15 -3.40
CA PHE A 76 8.63 9.08 -1.94
C PHE A 76 7.69 10.13 -1.32
N ALA A 77 7.73 11.37 -1.80
CA ALA A 77 6.89 12.46 -1.31
C ALA A 77 5.39 12.18 -1.55
N VAL A 78 5.02 11.65 -2.72
CA VAL A 78 3.61 11.33 -3.01
C VAL A 78 3.12 10.15 -2.19
N LEU A 79 3.95 9.11 -2.01
CA LEU A 79 3.64 8.00 -1.11
C LEU A 79 3.42 8.50 0.31
N LEU A 80 4.31 9.35 0.84
CA LEU A 80 4.16 9.97 2.15
C LEU A 80 2.86 10.79 2.29
N LEU A 81 2.48 11.55 1.27
CA LEU A 81 1.27 12.37 1.30
C LEU A 81 0.01 11.49 1.40
N ILE A 82 -0.02 10.39 0.64
CA ILE A 82 -1.08 9.36 0.73
C ILE A 82 -1.04 8.69 2.12
N GLU A 83 0.16 8.43 2.63
CA GLU A 83 0.40 7.82 3.94
C GLU A 83 -0.24 8.64 5.08
N VAL A 84 0.04 9.94 5.08
CA VAL A 84 -0.41 10.92 6.09
C VAL A 84 -1.92 11.15 5.99
N ALA A 85 -2.46 11.32 4.78
CA ALA A 85 -3.90 11.50 4.58
C ALA A 85 -4.71 10.29 5.07
N SER A 86 -4.22 9.08 4.79
CA SER A 86 -4.86 7.85 5.26
C SER A 86 -4.74 7.65 6.77
N LEU A 87 -3.66 8.11 7.40
CA LEU A 87 -3.50 8.08 8.86
C LEU A 87 -4.53 8.99 9.54
N VAL A 88 -4.66 10.22 9.04
CA VAL A 88 -5.64 11.17 9.56
C VAL A 88 -7.06 10.64 9.41
N GLY A 89 -7.42 10.11 8.24
CA GLY A 89 -8.75 9.54 8.00
C GLY A 89 -9.05 8.19 8.69
N ASN A 90 -8.05 7.53 9.27
CA ASN A 90 -8.27 6.31 10.06
C ASN A 90 -8.41 6.58 11.57
N TYR A 91 -7.80 7.66 12.05
CA TYR A 91 -7.80 8.05 13.47
C TYR A 91 -8.84 9.11 13.83
N TYR A 92 -9.56 9.66 12.85
CA TYR A 92 -10.64 10.64 13.01
C TYR A 92 -11.93 10.09 12.41
#